data_AF-A0A6S7HL92-F1
#
_entry.id   AF-A0A6S7HL92-F1
#
_cell.length_a   1.000
_cell.length_b   1.000
_cell.length_c   1.000
_cell.angle_alpha   90.00
_cell.angle_beta   90.00
_cell.angle_gamma   90.00
#
_symmetry.space_group_name_H-M   'P 1'
#
loop_
_entity.id
_entity.type
_entity.pdbx_description
1 polymer ?
#
loop_
_entity_poly.entity_id
_entity_poly.type
_entity_poly.pdbx_seq_one_letter_code
_entity_poly.pdbx_strand_id
1 'polypeptide(L)'
;MSSALLKFLREFHTRFGQLPEEIQFDDGKEFYKVGVLTLLRKRNINHFSTMSDKKAAIVERFNRKLKTAMWKYLDAKGTTRWVDVLDDLVSNHNELRHQTQLDSVEIKGCQQR
;
A
#
# COMPACT_ATOMS: atom_id res chain seq x y z
N MET A 1 14.19 -16.19 -0.47
CA MET A 1 14.01 -14.77 -0.06
C MET A 1 12.65 -14.29 -0.56
N SER A 2 11.93 -13.44 0.18
CA SER A 2 10.63 -12.91 -0.25
C SER A 2 10.82 -12.02 -1.50
N SER A 3 10.60 -12.58 -2.69
CA SER A 3 10.79 -11.89 -3.97
C SER A 3 9.82 -10.70 -4.12
N ALA A 4 8.63 -10.83 -3.55
CA ALA A 4 7.59 -9.80 -3.58
C ALA A 4 7.99 -8.53 -2.84
N LEU A 5 8.53 -8.64 -1.62
CA LEU A 5 8.92 -7.46 -0.83
C LEU A 5 10.09 -6.71 -1.49
N LEU A 6 11.06 -7.44 -2.04
CA LEU A 6 12.16 -6.82 -2.77
C LEU A 6 11.67 -6.09 -4.03
N LYS A 7 10.72 -6.68 -4.77
CA LYS A 7 10.09 -6.05 -5.93
C LYS A 7 9.34 -4.78 -5.52
N PHE A 8 8.58 -4.85 -4.44
CA PHE A 8 7.88 -3.70 -3.87
C PHE A 8 8.84 -2.56 -3.50
N LEU A 9 9.88 -2.83 -2.71
CA LEU A 9 10.83 -1.79 -2.28
C LEU A 9 11.57 -1.15 -3.47
N ARG A 10 11.85 -1.93 -4.52
CA ARG A 10 12.44 -1.41 -5.76
C ARG A 10 11.47 -0.47 -6.47
N GLU A 11 10.24 -0.91 -6.68
CA GLU A 11 9.20 -0.11 -7.34
C GLU A 11 8.87 1.16 -6.55
N PHE A 12 8.79 1.05 -5.22
CA PHE A 12 8.58 2.18 -4.32
C PHE A 12 9.68 3.23 -4.48
N HIS A 13 10.94 2.80 -4.45
CA HIS A 13 12.07 3.70 -4.67
C HIS A 13 12.04 4.36 -6.05
N THR A 14 11.65 3.63 -7.10
CA THR A 14 11.49 4.20 -8.44
C THR A 14 10.39 5.26 -8.50
N ARG A 15 9.26 5.05 -7.79
CA ARG A 15 8.12 5.99 -7.82
C ARG A 15 8.31 7.21 -6.93
N PHE A 16 8.91 7.04 -5.75
CA PHE A 16 8.98 8.09 -4.73
C PHE A 16 10.38 8.66 -4.51
N GLY A 17 11.42 8.09 -5.15
CA GLY A 17 12.81 8.54 -5.02
C GLY A 17 13.47 8.22 -3.67
N GLN A 18 12.72 7.63 -2.74
CA GLN A 18 13.20 7.27 -1.40
C GLN A 18 12.59 5.95 -0.94
N LEU A 19 13.17 5.34 0.10
CA LEU A 19 12.60 4.19 0.79
C LEU A 19 11.84 4.66 2.03
N PRO A 20 10.81 3.92 2.47
CA PRO A 20 10.14 4.23 3.72
C PRO A 20 11.10 4.04 4.90
N GLU A 21 11.06 4.97 5.85
CA GLU A 21 11.83 4.88 7.10
C GLU A 21 11.27 3.78 8.01
N GLU A 22 9.93 3.70 8.07
CA GLU A 22 9.21 2.74 8.89
C GLU A 22 8.12 2.01 8.08
N ILE A 23 7.96 0.72 8.34
CA ILE A 23 6.89 -0.10 7.77
C ILE A 23 6.12 -0.79 8.89
N GLN A 24 4.81 -0.57 8.91
CA GLN A 24 3.92 -1.34 9.76
C GLN A 24 3.52 -2.64 9.07
N PHE A 25 3.74 -3.78 9.74
CA PHE A 25 3.21 -5.08 9.32
C PHE A 25 2.09 -5.52 10.25
N ASP A 26 1.27 -6.45 9.77
CA ASP A 26 0.42 -7.25 10.65
C ASP A 26 1.24 -8.41 11.26
N ASP A 27 0.68 -9.10 12.25
CA ASP A 27 1.32 -10.19 13.00
C ASP A 27 1.50 -11.49 12.17
N GLY A 28 1.47 -11.38 10.85
CA GLY A 28 1.72 -12.46 9.92
C GLY A 28 3.17 -12.97 10.03
N LYS A 29 3.33 -14.24 10.39
CA LYS A 29 4.64 -14.90 10.55
C LYS A 29 5.55 -14.81 9.31
N GLU A 30 4.98 -14.61 8.13
CA GLU A 30 5.73 -14.46 6.88
C GLU A 30 6.61 -13.21 6.83
N PHE A 31 6.18 -12.11 7.46
CA PHE A 31 6.92 -10.86 7.53
C PHE A 31 8.04 -10.87 8.58
N TYR A 32 7.95 -11.78 9.55
CA TYR A 32 8.95 -11.97 10.62
C TYR A 32 9.98 -13.05 10.32
N LYS A 33 10.00 -13.60 9.10
CA LYS A 33 11.05 -14.55 8.68
C LYS A 33 12.40 -13.85 8.61
N VAL A 34 13.46 -14.55 9.01
CA VAL A 34 14.85 -14.04 9.02
C VAL A 34 15.22 -13.35 7.71
N GLY A 35 14.88 -13.93 6.56
CA GLY A 35 15.19 -13.33 5.25
C GLY A 35 14.52 -11.97 4.99
N VAL A 36 13.33 -11.73 5.53
CA VAL A 36 12.63 -10.43 5.43
C VAL A 36 13.29 -9.43 6.37
N LEU A 37 13.53 -9.82 7.62
CA LEU A 37 14.15 -8.97 8.63
C LEU A 37 15.56 -8.53 8.21
N THR A 38 16.36 -9.44 7.65
CA THR A 38 17.70 -9.13 7.12
C THR A 38 17.61 -8.15 5.95
N LEU A 39 16.61 -8.26 5.07
CA LEU A 39 16.41 -7.34 3.96
C LEU A 39 16.10 -5.92 4.47
N LEU A 40 15.21 -5.79 5.45
CA LEU A 40 14.81 -4.51 6.03
C LEU A 40 15.97 -3.85 6.77
N ARG A 41 16.70 -4.61 7.59
CA ARG A 41 17.91 -4.11 8.27
C ARG A 41 18.98 -3.63 7.29
N LYS A 42 19.21 -4.36 6.20
CA LYS A 42 20.18 -3.96 5.15
C LYS A 42 19.80 -2.65 4.47
N ARG A 43 18.51 -2.33 4.43
CA ARG A 43 17.98 -1.09 3.83
C ARG A 43 17.69 0.01 4.86
N ASN A 44 18.07 -0.20 6.12
CA ASN A 44 17.82 0.71 7.24
C ASN A 44 16.32 1.06 7.41
N ILE A 45 15.45 0.07 7.22
CA ILE A 45 14.01 0.23 7.36
C ILE A 45 13.57 -0.37 8.69
N ASN A 46 12.97 0.45 9.54
CA ASN A 46 12.36 0.00 10.79
C ASN A 46 11.04 -0.70 10.49
N HIS A 47 10.72 -1.75 11.23
CA HIS A 47 9.44 -2.41 11.11
C HIS A 47 8.84 -2.63 12.49
N PHE A 48 7.53 -2.46 12.59
CA PHE A 48 6.79 -2.68 13.82
C PHE A 48 5.43 -3.30 13.53
N SER A 49 4.87 -3.97 14.54
CA SER A 49 3.45 -4.35 14.56
C SER A 49 2.82 -3.69 15.77
N THR A 50 1.63 -3.15 15.56
CA THR A 50 0.85 -2.50 16.61
C THR A 50 -0.27 -3.45 17.00
N MET A 51 -0.33 -3.92 18.24
CA MET A 51 -1.44 -4.76 18.73
C MET A 51 -2.61 -3.89 19.20
N SER A 52 -3.26 -3.19 18.28
CA SER A 52 -4.46 -2.38 18.56
C SER A 52 -5.59 -2.73 17.60
N ASP A 53 -6.84 -2.66 18.07
CA ASP A 53 -8.03 -2.85 17.22
C ASP A 53 -8.07 -1.89 16.02
N LYS A 54 -7.38 -0.74 16.11
CA LYS A 54 -7.32 0.27 15.04
C LYS A 54 -6.16 0.06 14.06
N LYS A 55 -5.29 -0.94 14.27
CA LYS A 55 -4.04 -1.16 13.50
C LYS A 55 -4.27 -1.31 12.01
N ALA A 56 -5.41 -1.89 11.62
CA ALA A 56 -5.75 -2.19 10.24
C ALA A 56 -6.81 -1.23 9.67
N ALA A 57 -7.31 -0.27 10.44
CA ALA A 57 -8.46 0.55 10.05
C ALA A 57 -8.27 1.31 8.72
N ILE A 58 -7.04 1.74 8.42
CA ILE A 58 -6.68 2.39 7.15
C ILE A 58 -6.78 1.40 5.99
N VAL A 59 -6.12 0.25 6.11
CA VAL A 59 -6.11 -0.80 5.09
C VAL A 59 -7.51 -1.39 4.90
N GLU A 60 -8.27 -1.58 5.97
CA GLU A 60 -9.66 -2.03 5.94
C GLU A 60 -10.57 -1.04 5.22
N ARG A 61 -10.42 0.26 5.48
CA ARG A 61 -11.19 1.31 4.78
C ARG A 61 -10.88 1.29 3.29
N PHE A 62 -9.61 1.18 2.91
CA PHE A 62 -9.20 1.05 1.52
C PHE A 62 -9.84 -0.19 0.88
N ASN A 63 -9.66 -1.36 1.49
CA ASN A 63 -10.20 -2.63 0.99
C ASN A 63 -11.72 -2.60 0.88
N ARG A 64 -12.43 -1.95 1.82
CA ARG A 64 -13.89 -1.78 1.76
C ARG A 64 -14.29 -0.91 0.57
N LYS A 65 -13.65 0.26 0.37
CA LYS A 65 -13.95 1.12 -0.80
C LYS A 65 -13.70 0.39 -2.11
N LEU A 66 -12.55 -0.29 -2.23
CA LEU A 66 -12.19 -1.04 -3.43
C LEU A 66 -13.20 -2.16 -3.72
N LYS A 67 -13.55 -2.96 -2.70
CA LYS A 67 -14.57 -4.01 -2.83
C LYS A 67 -15.93 -3.43 -3.26
N THR A 68 -16.39 -2.35 -2.63
CA THR A 68 -17.67 -1.72 -3.00
C THR A 68 -17.68 -1.25 -4.45
N ALA A 69 -16.61 -0.62 -4.92
CA ALA A 69 -16.51 -0.18 -6.32
C ALA A 69 -16.46 -1.37 -7.28
N MET A 70 -15.69 -2.41 -6.95
CA MET A 70 -15.62 -3.65 -7.71
C MET A 70 -16.99 -4.33 -7.82
N TRP A 71 -17.74 -4.47 -6.73
CA TRP A 71 -19.06 -5.09 -6.74
C TRP A 71 -20.05 -4.35 -7.64
N LYS A 72 -20.04 -3.01 -7.63
CA LYS A 72 -20.89 -2.20 -8.53
C LYS A 72 -20.57 -2.47 -10.00
N TYR A 73 -19.30 -2.60 -10.34
CA TYR A 73 -18.87 -2.91 -11.71
C TYR A 73 -19.32 -4.31 -12.13
N LEU A 74 -19.09 -5.31 -11.27
CA LEU A 74 -19.43 -6.70 -11.56
C LEU A 74 -20.94 -6.88 -11.76
N ASP A 75 -21.75 -6.25 -10.92
CA ASP A 75 -23.22 -6.27 -11.02
C ASP A 75 -23.71 -5.61 -12.32
N ALA A 76 -23.20 -4.41 -12.64
CA ALA A 76 -23.59 -3.69 -13.85
C ALA A 76 -23.18 -4.40 -15.16
N LYS A 77 -22.08 -5.15 -15.15
CA LYS A 77 -21.55 -5.86 -16.34
C LYS A 77 -21.99 -7.32 -16.42
N GLY A 78 -22.58 -7.88 -15.37
CA GLY A 78 -22.95 -9.30 -15.31
C GLY A 78 -21.75 -10.25 -15.45
N THR A 79 -20.56 -9.82 -14.99
CA THR A 79 -19.31 -10.61 -15.09
C THR A 79 -18.73 -10.88 -13.71
N THR A 80 -17.91 -11.92 -13.61
CA THR A 80 -17.12 -12.24 -12.41
C THR A 80 -15.64 -11.89 -12.58
N ARG A 81 -15.21 -11.45 -13.77
CA ARG A 81 -13.83 -11.09 -14.06
C ARG A 81 -13.52 -9.68 -13.57
N TRP A 82 -12.82 -9.59 -12.44
CA TRP A 82 -12.42 -8.34 -11.79
C TRP A 82 -11.02 -7.86 -12.18
N VAL A 83 -10.17 -8.75 -12.73
CA VAL A 83 -8.76 -8.46 -13.02
C VAL A 83 -8.61 -7.31 -14.02
N ASP A 84 -9.51 -7.22 -15.00
CA ASP A 84 -9.44 -6.20 -16.06
C ASP A 84 -9.72 -4.79 -15.57
N VAL A 85 -10.52 -4.66 -14.51
CA VAL A 85 -10.97 -3.37 -13.99
C VAL A 85 -10.13 -2.92 -12.78
N LEU A 86 -9.22 -3.76 -12.29
CA LEU A 86 -8.46 -3.47 -11.08
C LEU A 86 -7.63 -2.20 -11.22
N ASP A 87 -6.92 -2.03 -12.34
CA ASP A 87 -6.07 -0.88 -12.58
C ASP A 87 -6.90 0.42 -12.66
N ASP A 88 -8.08 0.38 -13.29
CA ASP A 88 -9.01 1.50 -13.35
C ASP A 88 -9.55 1.88 -11.97
N LEU A 89 -9.93 0.88 -11.16
CA LEU A 89 -10.44 1.09 -9.81
C LEU A 89 -9.38 1.71 -8.89
N VAL A 90 -8.13 1.26 -9.00
CA VAL A 90 -7.01 1.79 -8.21
C VAL A 90 -6.67 3.22 -8.66
N SER A 91 -6.61 3.48 -9.96
CA SER A 91 -6.34 4.81 -10.50
C SER A 91 -7.42 5.80 -10.06
N ASN A 92 -8.69 5.44 -10.20
CA ASN A 92 -9.81 6.23 -9.71
C ASN A 92 -9.72 6.46 -8.19
N HIS A 93 -9.34 5.45 -7.41
CA HIS A 93 -9.15 5.65 -5.96
C HIS A 93 -8.04 6.67 -5.65
N ASN A 94 -6.91 6.64 -6.37
CA ASN A 94 -5.79 7.53 -6.14
C ASN A 94 -6.07 8.97 -6.61
N GLU A 95 -6.88 9.16 -7.65
CA GLU A 95 -7.28 10.47 -8.17
C GLU A 95 -8.39 11.13 -7.34
N LEU A 96 -9.25 10.33 -6.69
CA LEU A 96 -10.30 10.84 -5.83
C LEU A 96 -9.69 11.55 -4.61
N ARG A 97 -10.02 12.84 -4.43
CA ARG A 97 -9.70 13.58 -3.20
C ARG A 97 -10.43 12.95 -2.01
N HIS A 98 -9.70 12.26 -1.13
CA HIS A 98 -10.26 11.74 0.12
C HIS A 98 -10.16 12.82 1.21
N GLN A 99 -11.30 13.24 1.77
CA GLN A 99 -11.36 14.28 2.81
C GLN A 99 -10.47 14.03 4.05
N THR A 100 -10.00 12.81 4.28
CA THR A 100 -9.18 12.43 5.45
C THR A 100 -7.73 12.12 5.09
N GLN A 101 -7.39 11.93 3.81
CA GLN A 101 -5.99 11.77 3.41
C GLN A 101 -5.47 13.16 3.08
N LEU A 102 -4.61 13.67 3.97
CA LEU A 102 -3.71 14.77 3.62
C LEU A 102 -3.04 14.40 2.29
N ASP A 103 -3.13 15.33 1.35
CA ASP A 103 -2.63 15.29 -0.02
C ASP A 103 -1.47 14.30 -0.24
N SER A 104 -1.78 13.14 -0.79
CA SER A 104 -0.79 12.44 -1.61
C SER A 104 -0.80 13.13 -2.97
N VAL A 105 0.34 13.71 -3.34
CA VAL A 105 0.65 14.39 -4.62
C VAL A 105 0.44 15.92 -4.62
N GLU A 106 1.23 16.62 -3.80
CA GLU A 106 2.11 17.71 -4.26
C GLU A 106 3.24 17.86 -3.22
N ILE A 107 4.24 16.95 -3.24
CA ILE A 107 5.55 17.34 -2.69
C ILE A 107 6.18 18.21 -3.77
N LYS A 108 5.79 19.49 -3.80
CA LYS A 108 6.62 20.49 -4.48
C LYS A 108 8.00 20.36 -3.88
N GLY A 109 8.99 20.07 -4.73
CA GLY A 109 10.38 20.27 -4.38
C GLY A 109 10.52 21.69 -3.84
N CYS A 110 10.77 21.81 -2.54
CA CYS A 110 11.14 23.07 -1.93
C CYS A 110 12.58 22.90 -1.48
N GLN A 111 13.42 23.67 -2.15
CA GLN A 111 14.87 23.64 -2.08
C GLN A 111 15.38 23.89 -0.66
N GLN A 112 16.56 23.32 -0.43
CA GLN A 112 17.54 23.67 0.59
C GLN A 112 17.35 25.07 1.19
N ARG A 113 17.24 25.11 2.52
CA ARG A 113 17.90 26.13 3.33
C ARG A 113 18.17 25.60 4.73
#